data_AF-A0A950KIK9-F1
#
_entry.id   AF-A0A950KIK9-F1
#
_cell.length_a   1.000
_cell.length_b   1.000
_cell.length_c   1.000
_cell.angle_alpha   90.00
_cell.angle_beta   90.00
_cell.angle_gamma   90.00
#
_symmetry.space_group_name_H-M   'P 1'
#
loop_
_entity.id
_entity.type
_entity.pdbx_description
1 polymer ?
#
loop_
_entity_poly.entity_id
_entity_poly.type
_entity_poly.pdbx_seq_one_letter_code
_entity_poly.pdbx_strand_id
1 'polypeptide(L)'
;MNYKARSARKISVAFPVIGQAEKEYVLDCLDSSWISSIGKYLARFEEEFARFCGVRHAITTNNGTTAIHLALVALGIGPGDEV
;
A
#
# COMPACT_ATOMS: atom_id res chain seq x y z
N MET A 1 -45.54 22.75 15.15
CA MET A 1 -44.89 21.56 15.76
C MET A 1 -43.74 21.17 14.84
N ASN A 2 -42.53 21.68 15.08
CA ASN A 2 -41.41 21.58 14.13
C ASN A 2 -40.55 20.35 14.43
N TYR A 3 -40.69 19.31 13.60
CA TYR A 3 -39.80 18.15 13.60
C TYR A 3 -38.50 18.54 12.89
N LYS A 4 -37.46 18.93 13.64
CA LYS A 4 -36.10 19.01 13.09
C LYS A 4 -35.60 17.58 12.88
N ALA A 5 -35.49 17.16 11.62
CA ALA A 5 -34.81 15.92 11.26
C ALA A 5 -33.38 15.96 11.83
N ARG A 6 -33.07 15.05 12.77
CA ARG A 6 -31.70 14.83 13.22
C ARG A 6 -30.90 14.34 12.01
N SER A 7 -29.95 15.13 11.54
CA SER A 7 -28.99 14.72 10.49
C SER A 7 -28.33 13.41 10.93
N ALA A 8 -28.65 12.31 10.24
CA ALA A 8 -28.07 11.00 10.52
C ALA A 8 -26.59 11.03 10.18
N ARG A 9 -25.74 10.66 11.14
CA ARG A 9 -24.28 10.64 10.99
C ARG A 9 -23.91 9.71 9.83
N LYS A 10 -23.19 10.23 8.83
CA LYS A 10 -22.71 9.45 7.67
C LYS A 10 -21.79 8.31 8.14
N ILE A 11 -22.14 7.07 7.84
CA ILE A 11 -21.32 5.88 8.08
C ILE A 11 -20.61 5.54 6.77
N SER A 12 -19.29 5.59 6.78
CA SER A 12 -18.47 5.24 5.61
C SER A 12 -18.20 3.74 5.59
N VAL A 13 -18.13 3.13 4.41
CA VAL A 13 -17.80 1.71 4.24
C VAL A 13 -16.35 1.42 4.62
N ALA A 14 -15.44 2.36 4.34
CA ALA A 14 -14.04 2.29 4.70
C ALA A 14 -13.51 3.68 5.09
N PHE A 15 -12.52 3.70 5.98
CA PHE A 15 -11.78 4.89 6.38
C PHE A 15 -10.36 4.47 6.81
N PRO A 16 -9.29 5.12 6.30
CA PRO A 16 -7.93 4.75 6.68
C PRO A 16 -7.66 5.14 8.14
N VAL A 17 -7.07 4.21 8.90
CA VAL A 17 -6.57 4.49 10.25
C VAL A 17 -5.09 4.84 10.14
N ILE A 18 -4.77 6.12 10.28
CA ILE A 18 -3.39 6.64 10.22
C ILE A 18 -3.04 7.15 11.61
N GLY A 19 -2.14 6.43 12.27
CA GLY A 19 -1.68 6.70 13.63
C GLY A 19 -0.45 7.58 13.69
N GLN A 20 0.24 7.51 14.83
CA GLN A 20 1.45 8.28 15.07
C GLN A 20 2.67 7.69 14.36
N ALA A 21 2.80 6.35 14.33
CA ALA A 21 3.92 5.67 13.69
C ALA A 21 3.98 5.93 12.18
N GLU A 22 2.83 5.92 11.49
CA GLU A 22 2.76 6.22 10.06
C GLU A 22 3.25 7.65 9.76
N LYS A 23 2.91 8.62 10.62
CA LYS A 23 3.35 10.01 10.47
C LYS A 23 4.84 10.16 10.70
N GLU A 24 5.38 9.50 11.72
CA GLU A 24 6.81 9.54 12.04
C GLU A 24 7.66 9.01 10.89
N TYR A 25 7.26 7.89 10.27
CA TYR A 25 7.99 7.34 9.13
C TYR A 25 7.93 8.24 7.90
N VAL A 26 6.77 8.86 7.63
CA VAL A 26 6.66 9.84 6.53
C VAL A 26 7.50 11.07 6.79
N LEU A 27 7.50 11.62 8.01
CA LEU A 27 8.33 12.77 8.37
C LEU A 27 9.82 12.45 8.25
N ASP A 28 10.26 11.28 8.69
CA ASP A 28 11.65 10.86 8.52
C ASP A 28 12.07 10.71 7.04
N CYS A 29 11.16 10.29 6.14
CA CYS A 29 11.42 10.35 4.69
C CYS A 29 11.64 11.79 4.20
N LEU A 30 10.81 12.73 4.67
CA LEU A 30 10.91 14.14 4.30
C LEU A 30 12.22 14.77 4.83
N ASP A 31 12.54 14.51 6.09
CA ASP A 31 13.75 15.03 6.75
C ASP A 31 15.03 14.48 6.11
N SER A 32 15.02 13.20 5.71
CA SER A 32 16.16 12.55 5.05
C SER A 32 16.26 12.80 3.54
N SER A 33 15.26 13.47 2.95
CA SER A 33 15.11 13.66 1.48
C SER A 33 15.01 12.36 0.66
N TRP A 34 14.90 11.19 1.28
CA TRP A 34 14.64 9.91 0.61
C TRP A 34 13.13 9.73 0.39
N ILE A 35 12.58 10.54 -0.52
CA ILE A 35 11.13 10.64 -0.77
C ILE A 35 10.63 9.88 -2.01
N SER A 36 11.53 9.22 -2.73
CA SER A 36 11.23 8.56 -4.01
C SER A 36 11.34 7.03 -3.87
N SER A 37 11.44 6.33 -5.00
CA SER A 37 11.50 4.86 -5.09
C SER A 37 12.81 4.23 -4.59
N ILE A 38 13.57 4.94 -3.75
CA ILE A 38 14.78 4.45 -3.09
C ILE A 38 14.73 4.95 -1.65
N GLY A 39 15.01 4.07 -0.68
CA GLY A 39 15.05 4.43 0.73
C GLY A 39 14.94 3.22 1.67
N LYS A 40 15.31 3.42 2.94
CA LYS A 40 15.35 2.36 3.96
C LYS A 40 14.01 1.66 4.19
N TYR A 41 12.91 2.39 4.02
CA TYR A 41 11.56 1.87 4.29
C TYR A 41 11.09 0.84 3.26
N LEU A 42 11.59 0.90 2.01
CA LEU A 42 11.28 -0.10 0.99
C LEU A 42 11.86 -1.47 1.38
N ALA A 43 13.18 -1.53 1.61
CA ALA A 43 13.85 -2.77 2.01
C ALA A 43 13.29 -3.34 3.32
N ARG A 44 13.02 -2.47 4.30
CA ARG A 44 12.41 -2.88 5.57
C ARG A 44 10.99 -3.44 5.35
N PHE A 45 10.16 -2.77 4.56
CA PHE A 45 8.80 -3.25 4.28
C PHE A 45 8.84 -4.60 3.55
N GLU A 46 9.71 -4.76 2.55
CA GLU A 46 9.85 -6.02 1.81
C GLU A 46 10.28 -7.17 2.72
N GLU A 47 11.25 -6.96 3.61
CA GLU A 47 11.69 -7.97 4.58
C GLU A 47 10.56 -8.34 5.56
N GLU A 48 9.92 -7.34 6.16
CA GLU A 48 8.85 -7.56 7.14
C GLU A 48 7.62 -8.21 6.48
N PHE A 49 7.28 -7.83 5.26
CA PHE A 49 6.14 -8.35 4.52
C PHE A 49 6.39 -9.77 4.00
N ALA A 50 7.60 -10.06 3.52
CA ALA A 50 8.00 -11.43 3.16
C ALA A 50 7.87 -12.38 4.36
N ARG A 51 8.34 -11.93 5.54
CA ARG A 51 8.21 -12.68 6.80
C ARG A 51 6.73 -12.85 7.20
N PHE A 52 5.92 -11.80 7.09
CA PHE A 52 4.48 -11.87 7.39
C PHE A 52 3.76 -12.88 6.50
N CYS A 53 4.07 -12.90 5.20
CA CYS A 53 3.48 -13.83 4.23
C CYS A 53 4.09 -15.25 4.28
N GLY A 54 5.19 -15.48 5.01
CA GLY A 54 5.89 -16.77 5.05
C GLY A 54 6.59 -17.13 3.74
N VAL A 55 7.03 -16.14 2.96
CA VAL A 55 7.72 -16.31 1.67
C VAL A 55 9.16 -15.84 1.75
N ARG A 56 10.00 -16.26 0.78
CA ARG A 56 11.42 -15.86 0.74
C ARG A 56 11.63 -14.41 0.30
N HIS A 57 10.76 -13.89 -0.56
CA HIS A 57 10.90 -12.57 -1.17
C HIS A 57 9.56 -11.85 -1.26
N ALA A 58 9.58 -10.54 -1.06
CA ALA A 58 8.50 -9.63 -1.41
C ALA A 58 9.09 -8.47 -2.21
N ILE A 59 8.33 -7.94 -3.17
CA ILE A 59 8.74 -6.82 -4.03
C ILE A 59 7.66 -5.76 -3.97
N THR A 60 8.04 -4.53 -3.65
CA THR A 60 7.12 -3.40 -3.56
C THR A 60 6.82 -2.83 -4.94
N THR A 61 5.55 -2.53 -5.20
CA THR A 61 5.11 -1.77 -6.37
C THR A 61 4.23 -0.59 -5.92
N ASN A 62 3.88 0.30 -6.85
CA ASN A 62 3.05 1.47 -6.52
C ASN A 62 1.56 1.14 -6.30
N ASN A 63 1.08 -0.04 -6.71
CA ASN A 63 -0.27 -0.56 -6.44
C ASN A 63 -0.40 -2.04 -6.81
N GLY A 64 -1.54 -2.65 -6.49
CA GLY A 64 -1.82 -4.07 -6.78
C GLY A 64 -1.90 -4.40 -8.28
N THR A 65 -2.41 -3.50 -9.12
CA THR A 65 -2.51 -3.73 -10.57
C THR A 65 -1.13 -3.85 -11.21
N THR A 66 -0.19 -2.98 -10.84
CA THR A 66 1.19 -3.04 -11.34
C THR A 66 1.95 -4.23 -10.78
N ALA A 67 1.63 -4.70 -9.56
CA ALA A 67 2.18 -5.94 -9.01
C ALA A 67 1.80 -7.16 -9.86
N ILE A 68 0.51 -7.29 -10.21
CA ILE A 68 0.02 -8.40 -11.05
C ILE A 68 0.63 -8.31 -12.45
N HIS A 69 0.63 -7.12 -13.06
CA HIS A 69 1.23 -6.92 -14.37
C HIS A 69 2.72 -7.30 -14.38
N LEU A 70 3.49 -6.85 -13.38
CA LEU A 70 4.90 -7.20 -13.23
C LEU A 70 5.10 -8.71 -13.09
N ALA A 71 4.26 -9.38 -12.28
CA ALA A 71 4.35 -10.83 -12.09
C ALA A 71 4.12 -11.60 -13.39
N LEU A 72 3.11 -11.23 -14.18
CA LEU A 72 2.83 -11.87 -15.47
C LEU A 72 3.95 -11.64 -16.48
N VAL A 73 4.46 -10.40 -16.58
CA VAL A 73 5.60 -10.08 -17.45
C VAL A 73 6.86 -10.85 -17.02
N ALA A 74 7.12 -10.98 -15.72
CA ALA A 74 8.26 -11.73 -15.20
C ALA A 74 8.17 -13.24 -15.49
N LEU A 75 6.95 -13.79 -15.60
CA LEU A 75 6.70 -15.16 -16.03
C LEU A 75 6.79 -15.35 -17.55
N GLY A 76 6.96 -14.27 -18.32
CA GLY A 76 7.04 -14.30 -19.77
C GLY A 76 5.70 -14.42 -20.50
N ILE A 77 4.58 -14.20 -19.80
CA ILE A 77 3.24 -14.27 -20.39
C ILE A 77 3.06 -13.17 -21.44
N GLY A 78 2.50 -13.54 -22.59
CA GLY A 78 2.33 -12.66 -23.74
C GLY A 78 1.18 -13.06 -24.68
N PRO A 79 1.15 -12.48 -25.89
CA PRO A 79 0.09 -12.74 -26.86
C PRO A 79 0.02 -14.22 -27.26
N GLY A 80 -1.17 -14.81 -27.12
CA GLY A 80 -1.42 -16.22 -27.43
C GLY A 80 -1.43 -17.13 -26.20
N ASP A 81 -1.01 -16.64 -25.03
CA ASP A 81 -1.07 -17.39 -23.77
C ASP A 81 -2.44 -17.25 -23.10
N GLU A 82 -2.84 -18.26 -22.33
CA GLU A 82 -4.01 -18.26 -21.44
C GLU A 82 -3.57 -18.09 -19.98
N VAL A 83 -4.37 -17.37 -19.18
CA VAL A 83 -4.12 -17.06 -17.75
C VAL A 83 -5.36 -17.36 -16.92
#